data_AF-A0A6J5EQF0-F1
#
_entry.id   AF-A0A6J5EQF0-F1
#
_cell.length_a   1.000
_cell.length_b   1.000
_cell.length_c   1.000
_cell.angle_alpha   90.00
_cell.angle_beta   90.00
_cell.angle_gamma   90.00
#
_symmetry.space_group_name_H-M   'P 1'
#
loop_
_entity.id
_entity.type
_entity.pdbx_description
1 polymer ?
#
loop_
_entity_poly.entity_id
_entity_poly.type
_entity_poly.pdbx_seq_one_letter_code
_entity_poly.pdbx_strand_id
1 'polypeptide(L)'
;MQDCYILFRPRNPASLPNTRDCVARLADMQRRGALDEADVESCFTPAQRAYFRKLTAEEMKRYNALWFATPLPQRHSADMPQPPWDFGSFVDALANGEYEIGGVTGDDAHPALSFHPFAYPYGGTGSLVALIECLGNEIVGMDDGTGLSPYRPVPRWNPDTGNT
;
A
#
# COMPACT_ATOMS: atom_id res chain seq x y z
N MET A 1 12.95 20.08 -3.71
CA MET A 1 13.06 18.63 -3.43
C MET A 1 12.08 17.97 -4.39
N GLN A 2 12.48 16.88 -5.05
CA GLN A 2 11.66 16.27 -6.11
C GLN A 2 10.72 15.25 -5.48
N ASP A 3 9.45 15.25 -5.90
CA ASP A 3 8.46 14.32 -5.37
C ASP A 3 8.81 12.88 -5.75
N CYS A 4 8.55 11.98 -4.80
CA CYS A 4 8.60 10.54 -5.01
C CYS A 4 7.29 10.07 -5.66
N TYR A 5 7.32 8.90 -6.30
CA TYR A 5 6.13 8.41 -6.98
C TYR A 5 6.07 6.89 -7.11
N ILE A 6 4.84 6.39 -7.23
CA ILE A 6 4.53 4.99 -7.53
C ILE A 6 3.86 4.94 -8.89
N LEU A 7 4.53 4.32 -9.87
CA LEU A 7 3.96 4.06 -11.19
C LEU A 7 3.02 2.88 -11.13
N PHE A 8 1.86 3.01 -11.78
CA PHE A 8 0.89 1.93 -11.84
C PHE A 8 0.21 1.83 -13.20
N ARG A 9 -0.41 0.69 -13.45
CA ARG A 9 -1.20 0.39 -14.64
C ARG A 9 -2.66 0.16 -14.25
N PRO A 10 -3.60 0.93 -14.80
CA PRO A 10 -5.03 0.67 -14.65
C PRO A 10 -5.39 -0.68 -15.29
N ARG A 11 -6.08 -1.57 -14.56
CA ARG A 11 -6.50 -2.88 -15.10
C ARG A 11 -7.84 -2.80 -15.84
N ASN A 12 -8.62 -1.76 -15.58
CA ASN A 12 -9.89 -1.52 -16.25
C ASN A 12 -10.13 -0.02 -16.44
N PRO A 13 -11.00 0.40 -17.38
CA PRO A 13 -11.22 1.82 -17.68
C PRO A 13 -11.70 2.66 -16.50
N ALA A 14 -12.38 2.05 -15.52
CA ALA A 14 -12.89 2.75 -14.34
C ALA A 14 -11.84 2.93 -13.23
N SER A 15 -10.77 2.11 -13.23
CA SER A 15 -9.79 2.10 -12.14
C SER A 15 -9.01 3.41 -12.02
N LEU A 16 -8.61 4.03 -13.13
CA LEU A 16 -7.86 5.29 -13.08
C LEU A 16 -8.68 6.48 -12.56
N PRO A 17 -9.89 6.77 -13.08
CA PRO A 17 -10.74 7.81 -12.51
C PRO A 17 -11.04 7.59 -11.02
N ASN A 18 -11.40 6.37 -10.64
CA ASN A 18 -11.65 6.03 -9.23
C ASN A 18 -10.42 6.25 -8.35
N THR A 19 -9.23 5.98 -8.89
CA THR A 19 -7.97 6.19 -8.18
C THR A 19 -7.66 7.67 -8.02
N ARG A 20 -7.83 8.47 -9.06
CA ARG A 20 -7.67 9.94 -8.99
C ARG A 20 -8.60 10.53 -7.93
N ASP A 21 -9.87 10.15 -7.94
CA ASP A 21 -10.86 10.66 -6.99
C ASP A 21 -10.58 10.24 -5.55
N CYS A 22 -10.28 8.95 -5.33
CA CYS A 22 -9.96 8.43 -4.00
C CYS A 22 -8.70 9.09 -3.43
N VAL A 23 -7.61 9.12 -4.19
CA VAL A 23 -6.33 9.71 -3.75
C VAL A 23 -6.49 11.21 -3.48
N ALA A 24 -7.26 11.94 -4.30
CA ALA A 24 -7.51 13.36 -4.07
C ALA A 24 -8.26 13.61 -2.74
N ARG A 25 -9.26 12.77 -2.42
CA ARG A 25 -9.97 12.84 -1.13
C ARG A 25 -9.04 12.54 0.05
N LEU A 26 -8.22 11.49 -0.06
CA LEU A 26 -7.26 11.12 1.00
C LEU A 26 -6.20 12.20 1.20
N ALA A 27 -5.68 12.81 0.13
CA ALA A 27 -4.74 13.93 0.20
C ALA A 27 -5.35 15.18 0.86
N ASP A 28 -6.63 15.45 0.62
CA ASP A 28 -7.36 16.53 1.28
C ASP A 28 -7.60 16.23 2.77
N MET A 29 -8.00 15.00 3.11
CA MET A 29 -8.16 14.55 4.50
C MET A 29 -6.83 14.62 5.29
N GLN A 30 -5.73 14.16 4.69
CA GLN A 30 -4.40 14.18 5.31
C GLN A 30 -3.97 15.62 5.65
N ARG A 31 -4.11 16.54 4.70
CA ARG A 31 -3.77 17.96 4.89
C ARG A 31 -4.60 18.65 5.98
N ARG A 32 -5.80 18.15 6.25
CA ARG A 32 -6.68 18.65 7.33
C ARG A 32 -6.43 17.95 8.67
N GLY A 33 -5.56 16.94 8.72
CA GLY A 33 -5.35 16.11 9.90
C GLY A 33 -6.56 15.21 10.24
N ALA A 34 -7.33 14.82 9.23
CA ALA A 34 -8.60 14.10 9.37
C ALA A 34 -8.58 12.71 8.70
N LEU A 35 -7.44 12.01 8.74
CA LEU A 35 -7.37 10.60 8.33
C LEU A 35 -7.78 9.70 9.50
N ASP A 36 -9.07 9.67 9.82
CA ASP A 36 -9.63 8.64 10.69
C ASP A 36 -10.17 7.45 9.89
N GLU A 37 -10.40 6.33 10.56
CA GLU A 37 -10.82 5.09 9.90
C GLU A 37 -12.16 5.21 9.18
N ALA A 38 -13.12 5.96 9.72
CA ALA A 38 -14.46 6.10 9.14
C ALA A 38 -14.43 6.94 7.86
N ASP A 39 -13.68 8.04 7.88
CA ASP A 39 -13.50 8.91 6.73
C ASP A 39 -12.78 8.18 5.59
N VAL A 40 -11.72 7.43 5.91
CA VAL A 40 -10.99 6.61 4.94
C VAL A 40 -11.87 5.48 4.42
N GLU A 41 -12.67 4.82 5.27
CA GLU A 41 -13.61 3.77 4.86
C GLU A 41 -14.61 4.26 3.80
N SER A 42 -15.07 5.51 3.91
CA SER A 42 -16.01 6.14 2.95
C SER A 42 -15.44 6.35 1.55
N CYS A 43 -14.12 6.19 1.37
CA CYS A 43 -13.46 6.25 0.07
C CYS A 43 -13.55 4.92 -0.69
N PHE A 44 -13.93 3.82 -0.01
CA PHE A 44 -13.88 2.47 -0.57
C PHE A 44 -15.25 1.80 -0.66
N THR A 45 -15.47 1.12 -1.78
CA THR A 45 -16.57 0.18 -1.94
C THR A 45 -16.36 -1.07 -1.06
N PRO A 46 -17.42 -1.83 -0.73
CA PRO A 46 -17.27 -3.11 -0.02
C PRO A 46 -16.31 -4.09 -0.69
N ALA A 47 -16.26 -4.11 -2.03
CA ALA A 47 -15.34 -4.96 -2.78
C ALA A 47 -13.87 -4.55 -2.60
N GLN A 48 -13.58 -3.24 -2.58
CA GLN A 48 -12.23 -2.73 -2.32
C GLN A 48 -11.83 -2.99 -0.86
N ARG A 49 -12.77 -2.87 0.08
CA ARG A 49 -12.52 -3.20 1.50
C ARG A 49 -12.20 -4.68 1.72
N ALA A 50 -12.73 -5.57 0.88
CA ALA A 50 -12.41 -7.00 0.95
C ALA A 50 -10.94 -7.33 0.59
N TYR A 51 -10.18 -6.40 0.00
CA TYR A 51 -8.72 -6.53 -0.14
C TYR A 51 -8.04 -6.66 1.23
N PHE A 52 -8.58 -5.96 2.25
CA PHE A 52 -8.01 -5.94 3.58
C PHE A 52 -8.56 -7.10 4.42
N ARG A 53 -7.68 -8.03 4.78
CA ARG A 53 -8.05 -9.23 5.56
C ARG A 53 -7.49 -9.11 6.97
N LYS A 54 -8.40 -8.98 7.94
CA LYS A 54 -8.04 -9.13 9.35
C LYS A 54 -7.85 -10.61 9.67
N LEU A 55 -6.61 -10.99 9.99
CA LEU A 55 -6.32 -12.35 10.45
C LEU A 55 -6.95 -12.61 11.83
N THR A 56 -7.42 -13.82 12.04
CA THR A 56 -7.83 -14.32 13.36
C THR A 56 -6.62 -14.48 14.27
N ALA A 57 -6.85 -14.57 15.58
CA ALA A 57 -5.78 -14.81 16.55
C ALA A 57 -5.00 -16.11 16.28
N GLU A 58 -5.68 -17.17 15.83
CA GLU A 58 -5.04 -18.45 15.52
C GLU A 58 -4.22 -18.37 14.21
N GLU A 59 -4.71 -17.68 13.19
CA GLU A 59 -3.93 -17.43 11.96
C GLU A 59 -2.70 -16.57 12.26
N MET A 60 -2.84 -15.52 13.06
CA MET A 60 -1.70 -14.69 13.49
C MET A 60 -0.68 -15.50 14.30
N LYS A 61 -1.14 -16.39 15.17
CA LYS A 61 -0.26 -17.31 15.91
C LYS A 61 0.52 -18.24 14.96
N ARG A 62 -0.13 -18.77 13.92
CA ARG A 62 0.53 -19.58 12.87
C ARG A 62 1.57 -18.76 12.10
N TYR A 63 1.24 -17.52 11.72
CA TYR A 63 2.18 -16.61 11.08
C TYR A 63 3.40 -16.32 11.97
N ASN A 64 3.17 -16.01 13.25
CA ASN A 64 4.25 -15.78 14.20
C ASN A 64 5.15 -17.00 14.36
N ALA A 65 4.58 -18.21 14.41
CA ALA A 65 5.36 -19.44 14.46
C ALA A 65 6.26 -19.61 13.23
N LEU A 66 5.74 -19.34 12.02
CA LEU A 66 6.53 -19.31 10.80
C LEU A 66 7.66 -18.27 10.89
N TRP A 67 7.32 -17.02 11.26
CA TRP A 67 8.28 -15.91 11.38
C TRP A 67 9.43 -16.23 12.33
N PHE A 68 9.13 -16.74 13.52
CA PHE A 68 10.14 -17.08 14.52
C PHE A 68 10.96 -18.32 14.16
N ALA A 69 10.41 -19.25 13.38
CA ALA A 69 11.14 -20.41 12.86
C ALA A 69 12.08 -20.05 11.69
N THR A 70 11.76 -19.03 10.89
CA THR A 70 12.59 -18.59 9.76
C THR A 70 13.91 -17.96 10.25
N PRO A 71 15.08 -18.38 9.72
CA PRO A 71 16.38 -17.79 10.06
C PRO A 71 16.46 -16.29 9.76
N LEU A 72 17.23 -15.52 10.55
CA LEU A 72 17.31 -14.06 10.44
C LEU A 72 17.60 -13.54 9.02
N PRO A 73 18.55 -14.09 8.23
CA PRO A 73 18.80 -13.58 6.89
C PRO A 73 17.58 -13.70 5.96
N GLN A 74 16.82 -14.78 6.10
CA GLN A 74 15.61 -15.03 5.31
C GLN A 74 14.42 -14.23 5.85
N ARG A 75 14.30 -14.11 7.17
CA ARG A 75 13.24 -13.34 7.83
C ARG A 75 13.23 -11.87 7.43
N HIS A 76 14.40 -11.28 7.20
CA HIS A 76 14.56 -9.90 6.77
C HIS A 76 14.76 -9.76 5.24
N SER A 77 14.63 -10.84 4.47
CA SER A 77 14.69 -10.77 3.02
C SER A 77 13.35 -10.31 2.44
N ALA A 78 13.40 -9.76 1.22
CA ALA A 78 12.20 -9.41 0.46
C ALA A 78 11.35 -10.63 0.05
N ASP A 79 11.83 -11.86 0.28
CA ASP A 79 11.12 -13.10 -0.04
C ASP A 79 10.26 -13.58 1.14
N MET A 80 10.48 -13.06 2.35
CA MET A 80 9.70 -13.46 3.52
C MET A 80 8.24 -13.05 3.35
N PRO A 81 7.29 -13.99 3.37
CA PRO A 81 5.89 -13.66 3.26
C PRO A 81 5.44 -12.75 4.41
N GLN A 82 4.74 -11.68 4.07
CA GLN A 82 4.17 -10.74 5.03
C GLN A 82 2.69 -11.03 5.23
N PRO A 83 2.11 -10.76 6.41
CA PRO A 83 0.67 -10.88 6.59
C PRO A 83 -0.05 -9.97 5.59
N PRO A 84 -1.29 -10.30 5.20
CA PRO A 84 -2.12 -9.36 4.47
C PRO A 84 -2.33 -8.10 5.32
N TRP A 85 -2.56 -6.97 4.65
CA TRP A 85 -2.99 -5.75 5.33
C TRP A 85 -4.37 -5.98 5.95
N ASP A 86 -4.53 -5.67 7.22
CA ASP A 86 -5.84 -5.34 7.78
C ASP A 86 -6.14 -3.84 7.55
N PHE A 87 -7.42 -3.49 7.54
CA PHE A 87 -7.84 -2.13 7.17
C PHE A 87 -7.37 -1.10 8.18
N GLY A 88 -7.43 -1.41 9.47
CA GLY A 88 -7.00 -0.51 10.55
C GLY A 88 -5.51 -0.20 10.46
N SER A 89 -4.64 -1.22 10.29
CA SER A 89 -3.21 -1.01 10.10
C SER A 89 -2.90 -0.23 8.81
N PHE A 90 -3.67 -0.44 7.74
CA PHE A 90 -3.54 0.35 6.52
C PHE A 90 -3.84 1.83 6.76
N VAL A 91 -4.95 2.14 7.44
CA VAL A 91 -5.33 3.51 7.78
C VAL A 91 -4.28 4.15 8.69
N ASP A 92 -3.84 3.44 9.74
CA ASP A 92 -2.83 3.93 10.67
C ASP A 92 -1.51 4.26 9.96
N ALA A 93 -1.06 3.38 9.05
CA ALA A 93 0.13 3.60 8.25
C ALA A 93 -0.02 4.71 7.19
N LEU A 94 -1.24 5.00 6.75
CA LEU A 94 -1.53 6.12 5.86
C LEU A 94 -1.54 7.45 6.63
N ALA A 95 -2.14 7.46 7.82
CA ALA A 95 -2.29 8.63 8.67
C ALA A 95 -0.97 9.07 9.31
N ASN A 96 -0.14 8.11 9.76
CA ASN A 96 1.11 8.37 10.47
C ASN A 96 2.36 8.29 9.57
N GLY A 97 2.17 8.16 8.25
CA GLY A 97 3.28 8.14 7.31
C GLY A 97 4.05 9.47 7.30
N GLU A 98 5.38 9.41 7.24
CA GLU A 98 6.24 10.60 7.17
C GLU A 98 6.32 11.16 5.73
N TYR A 99 5.14 11.47 5.16
CA TYR A 99 5.00 12.05 3.83
C TYR A 99 3.67 12.79 3.67
N GLU A 100 3.62 13.67 2.67
CA GLU A 100 2.37 14.24 2.14
C GLU A 100 1.96 13.54 0.84
N ILE A 101 0.68 13.20 0.70
CA ILE A 101 0.13 12.66 -0.55
C ILE A 101 -0.04 13.82 -1.53
N GLY A 102 0.64 13.74 -2.68
CA GLY A 102 0.58 14.77 -3.72
C GLY A 102 -0.61 14.62 -4.67
N GLY A 103 -1.06 13.39 -4.91
CA GLY A 103 -2.17 13.09 -5.82
C GLY A 103 -1.81 12.03 -6.86
N VAL A 104 -2.65 11.89 -7.88
CA VAL A 104 -2.32 11.10 -9.08
C VAL A 104 -1.92 12.05 -10.20
N THR A 105 -0.71 11.87 -10.72
CA THR A 105 -0.11 12.62 -11.82
C THR A 105 0.11 11.71 -13.04
N GLY A 106 0.66 12.25 -14.12
CA GLY A 106 0.89 11.51 -15.37
C GLY A 106 -0.35 11.44 -16.27
N ASP A 107 -0.13 10.92 -17.47
CA ASP A 107 -1.19 10.66 -18.44
C ASP A 107 -1.87 9.30 -18.19
N ASP A 108 -2.88 8.97 -19.01
CA ASP A 108 -3.62 7.72 -18.84
C ASP A 108 -2.81 6.46 -19.19
N ALA A 109 -1.69 6.61 -19.90
CA ALA A 109 -0.78 5.50 -20.24
C ALA A 109 0.27 5.26 -19.14
N HIS A 110 0.68 6.31 -18.43
CA HIS A 110 1.71 6.27 -17.39
C HIS A 110 1.28 7.04 -16.13
N PRO A 111 0.18 6.64 -15.46
CA PRO A 111 -0.25 7.31 -14.25
C PRO A 111 0.68 6.98 -13.07
N ALA A 112 0.83 7.95 -12.18
CA ALA A 112 1.70 7.84 -11.01
C ALA A 112 1.03 8.45 -9.77
N LEU A 113 1.06 7.75 -8.63
CA LEU A 113 0.74 8.38 -7.35
C LEU A 113 1.98 9.13 -6.88
N SER A 114 1.91 10.46 -6.72
CA SER A 114 2.99 11.27 -6.18
C SER A 114 2.84 11.45 -4.67
N PHE A 115 3.98 11.51 -3.97
CA PHE A 115 4.05 11.79 -2.55
C PHE A 115 5.36 12.50 -2.20
N HIS A 116 5.35 13.24 -1.11
CA HIS A 116 6.46 14.07 -0.66
C HIS A 116 6.96 13.57 0.71
N PRO A 117 8.03 12.77 0.76
CA PRO A 117 8.62 12.32 2.02
C PRO A 117 9.19 13.47 2.85
N PHE A 118 9.08 13.36 4.17
CA PHE A 118 9.75 14.29 5.10
C PHE A 118 11.22 13.93 5.33
N ALA A 119 11.63 12.70 4.98
CA ALA A 119 13.00 12.23 5.07
C ALA A 119 13.33 11.23 3.94
N TYR A 120 14.61 11.17 3.55
CA TYR A 120 15.12 10.37 2.44
C TYR A 120 16.27 9.45 2.89
N PRO A 121 16.41 8.24 2.30
CA PRO A 121 15.45 7.58 1.40
C PRO A 121 14.20 7.12 2.13
N TYR A 122 13.05 7.07 1.44
CA TYR A 122 11.78 6.76 2.08
C TYR A 122 11.38 5.29 1.93
N GLY A 123 11.43 4.51 3.01
CA GLY A 123 11.11 3.07 2.96
C GLY A 123 9.64 2.69 3.21
N GLY A 124 8.79 3.64 3.60
CA GLY A 124 7.44 3.36 4.12
C GLY A 124 6.32 3.37 3.07
N THR A 125 6.55 2.89 1.84
CA THR A 125 5.59 3.00 0.72
C THR A 125 4.47 1.94 0.75
N GLY A 126 4.50 1.01 1.71
CA GLY A 126 3.60 -0.16 1.73
C GLY A 126 2.10 0.18 1.80
N SER A 127 1.71 1.26 2.49
CA SER A 127 0.31 1.71 2.54
C SER A 127 -0.12 2.35 1.22
N LEU A 128 0.74 3.16 0.58
CA LEU A 128 0.47 3.73 -0.75
C LEU A 128 0.35 2.66 -1.84
N VAL A 129 1.18 1.62 -1.77
CA VAL A 129 1.06 0.43 -2.63
C VAL A 129 -0.29 -0.27 -2.41
N ALA A 130 -0.66 -0.53 -1.16
CA ALA A 130 -1.92 -1.19 -0.83
C ALA A 130 -3.14 -0.39 -1.31
N LEU A 131 -3.09 0.95 -1.19
CA LEU A 131 -4.11 1.85 -1.72
C LEU A 131 -4.31 1.66 -3.23
N ILE A 132 -3.23 1.65 -4.01
CA ILE A 132 -3.31 1.54 -5.47
C ILE A 132 -3.78 0.14 -5.90
N GLU A 133 -3.30 -0.92 -5.23
CA GLU A 133 -3.70 -2.30 -5.49
C GLU A 133 -5.18 -2.56 -5.14
N CYS A 134 -5.66 -2.07 -3.99
CA CYS A 134 -7.06 -2.28 -3.58
C CYS A 134 -8.05 -1.56 -4.51
N LEU A 135 -7.62 -0.46 -5.15
CA LEU A 135 -8.37 0.24 -6.19
C LEU A 135 -8.37 -0.48 -7.55
N GLY A 136 -7.71 -1.64 -7.64
CA GLY A 136 -7.72 -2.52 -8.80
C GLY A 136 -6.62 -2.24 -9.83
N ASN A 137 -5.58 -1.49 -9.46
CA ASN A 137 -4.45 -1.22 -10.33
C ASN A 137 -3.28 -2.18 -10.06
N GLU A 138 -2.35 -2.24 -11.00
CA GLU A 138 -1.10 -3.00 -10.86
C GLU A 138 0.07 -2.04 -10.69
N ILE A 139 0.93 -2.25 -9.68
CA ILE A 139 2.14 -1.44 -9.53
C ILE A 139 3.19 -1.87 -10.57
N VAL A 140 3.82 -0.89 -11.20
CA VAL A 140 4.86 -1.10 -12.23
C VAL A 140 6.25 -0.81 -11.69
N GLY A 141 6.40 0.26 -10.92
CA GLY A 141 7.68 0.73 -10.39
C GLY A 141 7.49 1.80 -9.34
N MET A 142 8.56 2.13 -8.64
CA MET A 142 8.56 3.22 -7.68
C MET A 142 9.88 3.97 -7.69
N ASP A 143 9.79 5.26 -7.42
CA ASP A 143 10.91 6.11 -7.07
C ASP A 143 10.65 6.63 -5.65
N ASP A 144 11.46 6.17 -4.70
CA ASP A 144 11.41 6.54 -3.28
C ASP A 144 12.46 7.60 -2.92
N GLY A 145 13.04 8.23 -3.93
CA GLY A 145 14.14 9.18 -3.82
C GLY A 145 15.53 8.55 -3.97
N THR A 146 15.60 7.24 -4.21
CA THR A 146 16.85 6.56 -4.64
C THR A 146 16.91 6.33 -6.15
N GLY A 147 15.89 6.76 -6.89
CA GLY A 147 15.73 6.55 -8.32
C GLY A 147 14.69 5.47 -8.64
N LEU A 148 14.18 5.51 -9.87
CA LEU A 148 13.14 4.59 -10.32
C LEU A 148 13.65 3.14 -10.36
N SER A 149 12.93 2.25 -9.66
CA SER A 149 13.14 0.81 -9.69
C SER A 149 11.86 0.05 -10.10
N PRO A 150 11.97 -1.09 -10.80
CA PRO A 150 10.83 -1.97 -11.05
C PRO A 150 10.22 -2.47 -9.74
N TYR A 151 8.89 -2.50 -9.67
CA TYR A 151 8.21 -2.97 -8.47
C TYR A 151 8.33 -4.49 -8.35
N ARG A 152 8.74 -4.94 -7.16
CA ARG A 152 8.75 -6.34 -6.78
C ARG A 152 7.65 -6.58 -5.74
N PRO A 153 6.57 -7.29 -6.08
CA PRO A 153 5.51 -7.60 -5.13
C PRO A 153 6.05 -8.35 -3.92
N VAL A 154 5.68 -7.88 -2.72
CA VAL A 154 6.00 -8.58 -1.47
C VAL A 154 5.11 -9.82 -1.37
N PRO A 155 5.68 -11.03 -1.18
CA PRO A 155 4.87 -12.24 -1.02
C PRO A 155 3.90 -12.08 0.16
N ARG A 156 2.63 -12.41 -0.05
CA ARG A 156 1.61 -12.39 1.00
C ARG A 156 1.43 -13.77 1.59
N TRP A 157 1.47 -13.86 2.91
CA TRP A 157 1.18 -15.09 3.62
C TRP A 157 -0.32 -15.40 3.49
N ASN A 158 -0.63 -16.62 3.09
CA ASN A 158 -2.00 -17.11 3.00
C ASN A 158 -2.20 -18.25 4.01
N PRO A 159 -3.12 -18.10 4.99
CA PRO A 159 -3.38 -19.12 6.00
C PRO A 159 -3.95 -20.43 5.43
N ASP A 160 -4.57 -20.37 4.25
CA ASP A 160 -5.31 -21.48 3.62
C ASP A 160 -4.39 -22.39 2.79
N THR A 161 -3.32 -21.83 2.22
CA THR A 161 -2.34 -22.62 1.44
C THR A 161 -1.19 -23.14 2.29
N GLY A 162 -1.08 -22.68 3.56
CA GLY A 162 -0.10 -23.12 4.53
C GLY A 162 1.27 -23.34 3.88
N ASN A 163 1.89 -22.28 3.36
CA ASN A 163 3.09 -22.33 2.51
C ASN A 163 4.05 -23.46 2.95
N THR A 164 4.00 -24.57 2.20
CA THR A 164 5.03 -25.61 2.14
C THR A 164 6.26 -25.09 1.41
#